data_AF-A0A502EJ42-F1
#
_entry.id   AF-A0A502EJ42-F1
#
_cell.length_a   1.000
_cell.length_b   1.000
_cell.length_c   1.000
_cell.angle_alpha   90.00
_cell.angle_beta   90.00
_cell.angle_gamma   90.00
#
_symmetry.space_group_name_H-M   'P 1'
#
loop_
_entity.id
_entity.type
_entity.pdbx_description
1 polymer ?
#
loop_
_entity_poly.entity_id
_entity_poly.type
_entity_poly.pdbx_seq_one_letter_code
_entity_poly.pdbx_strand_id
1 'polypeptide(L)'
;MSEGFDPPEDDLDRLVAASIAGALEVMLRRSAAGDRLELIRTLRGQMEQVLAEAPVRGDLVRGIALRTRLAALFDAEFTRLEAAEEG
;
A
#
# COMPACT_ATOMS: atom_id res chain seq x y z
N MET A 1 -7.39 -32.16 11.61
CA MET A 1 -6.16 -31.51 11.14
C MET A 1 -6.61 -30.45 10.16
N SER A 2 -6.58 -29.17 10.54
CA SER A 2 -6.93 -28.09 9.62
C SER A 2 -5.70 -27.84 8.74
N GLU A 3 -5.83 -28.14 7.44
CA GLU A 3 -4.83 -27.74 6.46
C GLU A 3 -4.76 -26.21 6.47
N GLY A 4 -3.61 -25.68 6.90
CA GLY A 4 -3.28 -24.28 6.73
C GLY A 4 -3.19 -24.03 5.24
N PHE A 5 -4.19 -23.35 4.69
CA PHE A 5 -4.09 -22.76 3.36
C PHE A 5 -3.10 -21.60 3.48
N ASP A 6 -1.81 -21.90 3.27
CA ASP A 6 -0.81 -20.88 2.97
C ASP A 6 -0.93 -20.62 1.45
N PRO A 7 -1.64 -19.56 1.02
CA PRO A 7 -1.64 -19.19 -0.38
C PRO A 7 -0.19 -18.95 -0.82
N PRO A 8 0.16 -19.28 -2.08
CA PRO A 8 1.47 -18.94 -2.61
C PRO A 8 1.72 -17.45 -2.40
N GLU A 9 2.94 -17.09 -1.97
CA GLU A 9 3.25 -15.71 -1.56
C GLU A 9 2.87 -14.67 -2.65
N ASP A 10 2.97 -15.05 -3.92
CA ASP A 10 2.56 -14.22 -5.07
C ASP A 10 1.05 -13.91 -5.11
N ASP A 11 0.20 -14.84 -4.66
CA ASP A 11 -1.25 -14.62 -4.60
C ASP A 11 -1.63 -13.69 -3.46
N LEU A 12 -0.90 -13.77 -2.34
CA LEU A 12 -1.07 -12.83 -1.23
C LEU A 12 -0.67 -11.41 -1.65
N ASP A 13 0.45 -11.25 -2.36
CA ASP A 13 0.87 -9.93 -2.86
C ASP A 13 -0.14 -9.30 -3.79
N ARG A 14 -0.69 -10.09 -4.72
CA ARG A 14 -1.72 -9.63 -5.64
C ARG A 14 -2.98 -9.20 -4.90
N LEU A 15 -3.41 -9.97 -3.91
CA LEU A 15 -4.57 -9.62 -3.08
C LEU A 15 -4.34 -8.34 -2.27
N VAL A 16 -3.15 -8.18 -1.69
CA VAL A 16 -2.79 -6.97 -0.93
C VAL A 16 -2.71 -5.76 -1.87
N ALA A 17 -2.06 -5.89 -3.02
CA ALA A 17 -1.96 -4.83 -4.03
C ALA A 17 -3.35 -4.39 -4.52
N ALA A 18 -4.22 -5.34 -4.85
CA ALA A 18 -5.59 -5.05 -5.26
C ALA A 18 -6.39 -4.35 -4.15
N SER A 19 -6.17 -4.74 -2.89
CA SER A 19 -6.81 -4.11 -1.73
C SER A 19 -6.33 -2.68 -1.52
N ILE A 20 -5.04 -2.43 -1.66
CA ILE A 20 -4.43 -1.10 -1.58
C ILE A 20 -5.00 -0.20 -2.69
N ALA A 21 -4.96 -0.67 -3.94
CA ALA A 21 -5.49 0.05 -5.10
C ALA A 21 -6.97 0.40 -4.91
N GLY A 22 -7.79 -0.57 -4.50
CA GLY A 22 -9.21 -0.34 -4.25
C GLY A 22 -9.47 0.69 -3.15
N ALA A 23 -8.70 0.66 -2.06
CA ALA A 23 -8.83 1.64 -0.97
C ALA A 23 -8.46 3.06 -1.43
N LEU A 24 -7.33 3.21 -2.13
CA LEU A 24 -6.87 4.51 -2.65
C LEU A 24 -7.84 5.07 -3.68
N GLU A 25 -8.34 4.25 -4.61
CA GLU A 25 -9.35 4.67 -5.58
C GLU A 25 -10.62 5.21 -4.90
N VAL A 26 -11.12 4.55 -3.85
CA VAL A 26 -12.29 5.02 -3.11
C VAL A 26 -12.05 6.39 -2.48
N MET A 27 -10.84 6.64 -1.97
CA MET A 27 -10.46 7.95 -1.42
C MET A 27 -10.41 9.01 -2.53
N LEU A 28 -9.78 8.71 -3.66
CA LEU A 28 -9.62 9.65 -4.78
C LEU A 28 -10.93 9.99 -5.48
N ARG A 29 -11.87 9.04 -5.60
CA ARG A 29 -13.20 9.30 -6.17
C ARG A 29 -14.00 10.34 -5.38
N ARG A 30 -13.70 10.53 -4.10
CA ARG A 30 -14.36 11.53 -3.25
C ARG A 30 -13.75 12.93 -3.38
N SER A 31 -12.60 13.05 -4.05
CA SER A 31 -11.92 14.32 -4.26
C SER A 31 -12.19 14.89 -5.65
N ALA A 32 -12.22 16.23 -5.74
CA ALA A 32 -12.28 16.92 -7.01
C ALA A 32 -11.01 16.64 -7.82
N ALA A 33 -11.11 16.61 -9.15
CA ALA A 33 -9.99 16.24 -10.01
C ALA A 33 -8.74 17.11 -9.79
N GLY A 34 -8.91 18.42 -9.55
CA GLY A 34 -7.79 19.33 -9.27
C GLY A 34 -7.04 19.07 -7.97
N ASP A 35 -7.66 18.36 -7.01
CA ASP A 35 -7.09 18.12 -5.67
C ASP A 35 -6.48 16.71 -5.53
N ARG A 36 -6.66 15.84 -6.53
CA ARG A 36 -6.27 14.42 -6.44
C ARG A 36 -4.76 14.24 -6.35
N LEU A 37 -3.99 14.96 -7.16
CA LEU A 37 -2.53 14.85 -7.14
C LEU A 37 -1.95 15.26 -5.78
N GLU A 38 -2.47 16.33 -5.17
CA GLU A 38 -2.06 16.76 -3.83
C GLU A 38 -2.45 15.72 -2.77
N LEU A 39 -3.65 15.15 -2.87
CA LEU A 39 -4.09 14.07 -1.99
C LEU A 39 -3.20 12.83 -2.13
N ILE A 40 -2.86 12.42 -3.36
CA ILE A 40 -1.96 11.27 -3.62
C ILE A 40 -0.62 11.48 -2.91
N ARG A 41 0.02 12.64 -3.13
CA ARG A 41 1.31 12.97 -2.51
C ARG A 41 1.23 13.03 -0.98
N THR A 42 0.13 13.55 -0.44
CA THR A 42 -0.11 13.57 1.01
C THR A 42 -0.22 12.15 1.58
N LEU A 43 -0.99 11.28 0.93
CA LEU A 43 -1.15 9.88 1.36
C LEU A 43 0.16 9.10 1.24
N ARG A 44 0.95 9.34 0.19
CA ARG A 44 2.30 8.77 0.03
C ARG A 44 3.17 9.14 1.24
N GLY A 45 3.31 10.43 1.56
CA GLY A 45 4.13 10.87 2.69
C GLY A 45 3.64 10.33 4.04
N GLN A 46 2.32 10.27 4.26
CA GLN A 46 1.76 9.68 5.48
C GLN A 46 2.07 8.19 5.59
N MET A 47 1.98 7.43 4.49
CA MET A 47 2.28 6.01 4.47
C MET A 47 3.77 5.74 4.71
N GLU A 48 4.65 6.52 4.09
CA GLU A 48 6.10 6.47 4.33
C GLU A 48 6.42 6.68 5.80
N GLN A 49 5.80 7.69 6.43
CA GLN A 49 5.98 7.95 7.86
C GLN A 49 5.49 6.78 8.71
N VAL A 50 4.30 6.25 8.44
CA VAL A 50 3.74 5.10 9.19
C VAL A 50 4.65 3.88 9.06
N LEU A 51 5.14 3.57 7.86
CA LEU A 51 6.03 2.44 7.65
C LEU A 51 7.40 2.68 8.32
N ALA A 52 7.92 3.89 8.33
CA ALA A 52 9.19 4.19 8.99
C ALA A 52 9.09 4.12 10.53
N GLU A 53 8.03 4.69 11.10
CA GLU A 53 7.98 5.01 12.54
C GLU A 53 7.13 4.04 13.36
N ALA A 54 6.22 3.28 12.74
CA ALA A 54 5.35 2.38 13.49
C ALA A 54 6.19 1.34 14.26
N PRO A 55 5.86 1.04 15.52
CA PRO A 55 6.58 0.01 16.27
C PRO A 55 6.28 -1.38 15.68
N VAL A 56 7.33 -2.16 15.41
CA VAL A 56 7.19 -3.59 15.06
C VAL A 56 7.05 -4.38 16.35
N ARG A 57 6.00 -5.21 16.45
CA ARG A 57 5.74 -6.08 17.59
C ARG A 57 5.86 -7.54 17.18
N GLY A 58 6.31 -8.40 18.10
CA GLY A 58 6.48 -9.83 17.84
C GLY A 58 7.79 -10.14 17.15
N ASP A 59 7.75 -11.00 16.13
CA ASP A 59 8.93 -11.38 15.34
C ASP A 59 9.42 -10.20 14.49
N LEU A 60 10.57 -9.65 14.88
CA LEU A 60 11.17 -8.49 14.22
C LEU A 60 11.58 -8.78 12.77
N VAL A 61 12.06 -9.98 12.47
CA VAL A 61 12.52 -10.34 11.12
C VAL A 61 11.32 -10.40 10.18
N ARG A 62 10.26 -11.11 10.59
CA ARG A 62 9.02 -11.17 9.81
C ARG A 62 8.36 -9.80 9.69
N GLY A 63 8.36 -9.02 10.76
CA GLY A 63 7.79 -7.67 10.76
C GLY A 63 8.52 -6.71 9.80
N ILE A 64 9.86 -6.76 9.77
CA ILE A 64 10.66 -5.98 8.81
C ILE A 64 10.40 -6.45 7.39
N ALA A 65 10.40 -7.77 7.13
CA ALA A 65 10.12 -8.31 5.80
C ALA A 65 8.74 -7.88 5.28
N LEU A 66 7.71 -7.97 6.13
CA LEU A 66 6.36 -7.51 5.80
C LEU A 66 6.34 -6.00 5.50
N ARG A 67 7.03 -5.19 6.30
CA ARG A 67 7.11 -3.74 6.09
C ARG A 67 7.78 -3.39 4.77
N THR A 68 8.88 -4.04 4.44
CA THR A 68 9.56 -3.85 3.15
C THR A 68 8.64 -4.22 1.98
N ARG A 69 7.91 -5.32 2.11
CA ARG A 69 6.94 -5.77 1.11
C ARG A 69 5.82 -4.75 0.91
N LEU A 70 5.21 -4.29 2.00
CA LEU A 70 4.16 -3.26 1.96
C LEU A 70 4.67 -1.94 1.37
N ALA A 71 5.88 -1.51 1.75
CA ALA A 71 6.49 -0.30 1.20
C ALA A 71 6.61 -0.38 -0.33
N ALA A 72 7.08 -1.51 -0.87
CA ALA A 72 7.19 -1.71 -2.31
C ALA A 72 5.82 -1.70 -3.01
N LEU A 73 4.80 -2.32 -2.42
CA LEU A 73 3.44 -2.34 -2.99
C LEU A 73 2.80 -0.94 -2.98
N PHE A 74 2.94 -0.19 -1.88
CA PHE A 74 2.44 1.18 -1.80
C PHE A 74 3.18 2.10 -2.77
N ASP A 75 4.50 2.01 -2.86
CA ASP A 75 5.30 2.85 -3.77
C ASP A 75 4.93 2.62 -5.24
N ALA A 76 4.75 1.36 -5.63
CA ALA A 76 4.30 1.00 -6.97
C ALA A 76 2.92 1.61 -7.29
N GLU A 77 1.98 1.53 -6.34
CA GLU A 77 0.63 2.04 -6.53
C GLU A 77 0.56 3.56 -6.55
N PHE A 78 1.28 4.25 -5.64
CA PHE A 78 1.37 5.71 -5.67
C PHE A 78 2.02 6.20 -6.97
N THR A 79 3.07 5.53 -7.45
CA THR A 79 3.72 5.87 -8.72
C THR A 79 2.75 5.74 -9.90
N ARG A 80 1.95 4.67 -9.92
CA ARG A 80 0.89 4.47 -10.94
C ARG A 80 -0.16 5.58 -10.90
N LEU A 81 -0.60 5.98 -9.70
CA LEU A 81 -1.63 7.00 -9.50
C LEU A 81 -1.13 8.40 -9.86
N GLU A 82 0.10 8.75 -9.47
CA GLU A 82 0.72 10.04 -9.84
C GLU A 82 0.85 10.16 -11.36
N ALA A 83 1.34 9.11 -12.02
CA ALA A 83 1.45 9.08 -13.48
C ALA A 83 0.10 9.22 -14.20
N ALA A 84 -1.00 8.78 -13.58
CA ALA A 84 -2.34 8.89 -14.14
C ALA A 84 -2.97 10.29 -14.00
N GLU A 85 -2.51 11.10 -13.03
CA GLU A 85 -3.01 12.46 -12.80
C GLU A 85 -2.08 13.55 -13.38
N GLU A 86 -0.81 13.22 -13.66
CA GLU A 86 0.16 14.12 -14.31
C GLU A 86 0.08 14.10 -15.86
N GLY A 87 -0.67 13.16 -16.45
CA GLY A 87 -0.89 13.02 -17.90
C GLY A 87 -2.25 13.53 -18.37
#